data_AF-A0A0C1TLM8-F1
#
_entry.id   AF-A0A0C1TLM8-F1
#
_cell.length_a   1.000
_cell.length_b   1.000
_cell.length_c   1.000
_cell.angle_alpha   90.00
_cell.angle_beta   90.00
_cell.angle_gamma   90.00
#
_symmetry.space_group_name_H-M   'P 1'
#
loop_
_entity.id
_entity.type
_entity.pdbx_description
1 polymer ?
#
loop_
_entity_poly.entity_id
_entity_poly.type
_entity_poly.pdbx_seq_one_letter_code
_entity_poly.pdbx_strand_id
1 'polypeptide(L)'
;MEMLYTMMVVLTTIVSAVMIPRIMLDWLRYQEFLRDRNDEALRALIAGQKGWMMRHGLCALGAVALVVCIKCLPGLARYDELAGVTAIYGMMTLAFAFVESLLAQRVESSLQSGLVPVVTDSQFEQ
;
A
#
# COMPACT_ATOMS: atom_id res chain seq x y z
N MET A 1 -0.56 -7.90 30.50
CA MET A 1 0.34 -7.51 29.39
C MET A 1 0.19 -8.46 28.23
N GLU A 2 0.23 -9.77 28.50
CA GLU A 2 0.11 -10.82 27.48
C GLU A 2 -1.10 -10.65 26.56
N MET A 3 -2.29 -10.36 27.08
CA MET A 3 -3.48 -10.19 26.24
C MET A 3 -3.32 -9.12 25.15
N LEU A 4 -2.85 -7.91 25.50
CA LEU A 4 -2.68 -6.83 24.50
C LEU A 4 -1.57 -7.16 23.49
N TYR A 5 -0.48 -7.75 23.96
CA TYR A 5 0.61 -8.23 23.11
C TYR A 5 0.08 -9.29 22.11
N THR A 6 -0.58 -10.33 22.60
CA THR A 6 -1.14 -11.41 21.78
C THR A 6 -2.15 -10.89 20.79
N MET A 7 -3.05 -9.98 21.21
CA MET A 7 -3.99 -9.34 20.30
C MET A 7 -3.26 -8.61 19.17
N MET A 8 -2.19 -7.89 19.48
CA MET A 8 -1.46 -7.13 18.46
C MET A 8 -0.67 -8.02 17.51
N VAL A 9 -0.09 -9.12 18.00
CA VAL A 9 0.52 -10.16 17.15
C VAL A 9 -0.52 -10.75 16.21
N VAL A 10 -1.68 -11.18 16.72
CA VAL A 10 -2.76 -11.77 15.91
C VAL A 10 -3.26 -10.77 14.87
N LEU A 11 -3.49 -9.52 15.25
CA LEU A 11 -3.89 -8.46 14.31
C LEU A 11 -2.85 -8.27 13.21
N THR A 12 -1.57 -8.24 13.56
CA THR A 12 -0.48 -8.13 12.59
C THR A 12 -0.53 -9.29 11.61
N THR A 13 -0.64 -10.52 12.10
CA THR A 13 -0.71 -11.73 11.27
C THR A 13 -1.93 -11.74 10.35
N ILE A 14 -3.11 -11.38 10.85
CA ILE A 14 -4.34 -11.31 10.03
C ILE A 14 -4.18 -10.27 8.93
N VAL A 15 -3.66 -9.09 9.26
CA VAL A 15 -3.43 -8.03 8.27
C VAL A 15 -2.46 -8.53 7.20
N SER A 16 -1.35 -9.19 7.55
CA SER A 16 -0.44 -9.78 6.56
C SER A 16 -1.13 -10.81 5.67
N ALA A 17 -1.88 -11.73 6.30
CA ALA A 17 -2.53 -12.85 5.62
C ALA A 17 -3.62 -12.39 4.64
N VAL A 18 -4.23 -11.23 4.89
CA VAL A 18 -5.23 -10.62 3.98
C VAL A 18 -4.55 -9.75 2.93
N MET A 19 -3.57 -8.94 3.31
CA MET A 19 -2.97 -7.95 2.42
C MET A 19 -2.10 -8.57 1.35
N ILE A 20 -1.30 -9.59 1.68
CA ILE A 20 -0.40 -10.23 0.72
C ILE A 20 -1.19 -10.83 -0.46
N PRO A 21 -2.21 -11.68 -0.26
CA PRO A 21 -3.01 -12.20 -1.36
C PRO A 21 -3.74 -11.10 -2.13
N ARG A 22 -4.27 -10.08 -1.44
CA ARG A 22 -4.97 -8.97 -2.09
C ARG A 22 -4.06 -8.20 -3.05
N ILE A 23 -2.83 -7.87 -2.63
CA ILE A 23 -1.83 -7.21 -3.49
C ILE A 23 -1.49 -8.09 -4.69
N MET A 24 -1.34 -9.40 -4.49
CA MET A 24 -1.11 -10.35 -5.59
C MET A 24 -2.28 -10.40 -6.58
N LEU A 25 -3.52 -10.40 -6.09
CA LEU A 25 -4.72 -10.39 -6.94
C LEU A 25 -4.83 -9.09 -7.74
N ASP A 26 -4.49 -7.95 -7.15
CA ASP A 26 -4.48 -6.68 -7.87
C ASP A 26 -3.40 -6.63 -8.95
N TRP A 27 -2.25 -7.28 -8.72
CA TRP A 27 -1.24 -7.45 -9.76
C TRP A 27 -1.75 -8.28 -10.94
N LEU A 28 -2.46 -9.37 -10.67
CA LEU A 28 -3.08 -10.19 -11.72
C LEU A 28 -4.14 -9.41 -12.49
N ARG A 29 -5.03 -8.69 -11.79
CA ARG A 29 -6.03 -7.80 -12.41
C ARG A 29 -5.40 -6.73 -13.28
N TYR A 30 -4.30 -6.13 -12.84
CA TYR A 30 -3.55 -5.18 -13.64
C TYR A 30 -3.09 -5.79 -14.98
N GLN A 31 -2.54 -7.00 -14.97
CA GLN A 31 -2.12 -7.68 -16.20
C GLN A 31 -3.31 -7.96 -17.13
N GLU A 32 -4.44 -8.38 -16.56
CA GLU A 32 -5.68 -8.63 -17.31
C GLU A 32 -6.22 -7.34 -17.96
N PHE A 33 -6.33 -6.25 -17.19
CA PHE A 33 -6.81 -4.96 -17.71
C PHE A 33 -5.89 -4.34 -18.76
N LEU A 34 -4.57 -4.55 -18.63
CA LEU A 34 -3.63 -4.16 -19.69
C LEU A 34 -3.83 -4.96 -20.97
N ARG A 35 -4.03 -6.28 -20.87
CA ARG A 35 -4.26 -7.15 -22.03
C ARG A 35 -5.52 -6.72 -22.78
N ASP A 36 -6.56 -6.39 -22.03
CA ASP A 36 -7.87 -6.03 -22.57
C ASP A 36 -7.98 -4.53 -22.93
N ARG A 37 -6.88 -3.76 -22.75
CA ARG A 37 -6.81 -2.30 -22.96
C ARG A 37 -7.95 -1.52 -22.27
N ASN A 38 -8.30 -1.93 -21.05
CA ASN A 38 -9.39 -1.33 -20.30
C ASN A 38 -8.89 -0.19 -19.39
N ASP A 39 -8.75 0.99 -19.98
CA ASP A 39 -8.23 2.20 -19.30
C ASP A 39 -9.08 2.63 -18.10
N GLU A 40 -10.41 2.43 -18.15
CA GLU A 40 -11.30 2.76 -17.03
C GLU A 40 -11.02 1.88 -15.82
N ALA A 41 -10.88 0.58 -16.04
CA ALA A 41 -10.53 -0.38 -14.98
C ALA A 41 -9.13 -0.10 -14.40
N LEU A 42 -8.16 0.29 -15.24
CA LEU A 42 -6.82 0.69 -14.78
C LEU A 42 -6.85 1.96 -13.92
N ARG A 43 -7.63 2.97 -14.30
CA ARG A 43 -7.83 4.19 -13.50
C ARG A 43 -8.51 3.89 -12.15
N ALA A 44 -9.51 3.02 -12.15
CA ALA A 44 -10.16 2.56 -10.93
C ALA A 44 -9.18 1.80 -10.01
N LEU A 45 -8.30 0.97 -10.59
CA LEU A 45 -7.26 0.26 -9.85
C LEU A 45 -6.26 1.23 -9.21
N ILE A 46 -5.80 2.27 -9.94
CA ILE A 46 -4.92 3.32 -9.38
C ILE A 46 -5.60 4.03 -8.20
N ALA A 47 -6.86 4.42 -8.34
CA ALA A 47 -7.60 5.08 -7.26
C ALA A 47 -7.72 4.17 -6.02
N GLY A 48 -7.95 2.88 -6.25
CA GLY A 48 -7.89 1.84 -5.22
C GLY A 48 -6.56 1.82 -4.49
N GLN A 49 -5.43 1.72 -5.21
CA GLN A 49 -4.10 1.68 -4.61
C GLN A 49 -3.75 2.95 -3.85
N LYS A 50 -4.09 4.13 -4.37
CA LYS A 50 -3.89 5.40 -3.66
C LYS A 50 -4.70 5.44 -2.35
N GLY A 51 -5.92 4.89 -2.35
CA GLY A 51 -6.74 4.75 -1.13
C GLY A 51 -6.13 3.83 -0.08
N TRP A 52 -5.61 2.67 -0.49
CA TRP A 52 -4.96 1.72 0.43
C TRP A 52 -3.63 2.23 0.95
N MET A 53 -2.83 2.86 0.09
CA MET A 53 -1.60 3.57 0.48
C MET A 53 -1.87 4.57 1.61
N MET A 54 -2.94 5.38 1.51
CA MET A 54 -3.29 6.35 2.55
C MET A 54 -3.69 5.67 3.87
N ARG A 55 -4.49 4.59 3.81
CA ARG A 55 -4.89 3.82 5.00
C ARG A 55 -3.69 3.21 5.72
N HIS A 56 -2.79 2.60 4.97
CA HIS A 56 -1.55 2.04 5.51
C HIS A 56 -0.63 3.13 6.07
N GLY A 57 -0.48 4.26 5.37
CA GLY A 57 0.25 5.42 5.87
C GLY A 57 -0.28 5.91 7.22
N LEU A 58 -1.61 6.05 7.37
CA LEU A 58 -2.25 6.44 8.63
C LEU A 58 -2.02 5.41 9.74
N CYS A 59 -2.13 4.12 9.44
CA CYS A 59 -1.86 3.06 10.41
C CYS A 59 -0.39 3.04 10.86
N ALA A 60 0.56 3.25 9.94
CA ALA A 60 1.98 3.34 10.27
C ALA A 60 2.26 4.56 11.16
N LEU A 61 1.69 5.73 10.84
CA LEU A 61 1.77 6.93 11.67
C LEU A 61 1.19 6.69 13.08
N GLY A 62 0.03 6.03 13.17
CA GLY A 62 -0.58 5.67 14.45
C GLY A 62 0.29 4.72 15.28
N ALA A 63 0.93 3.75 14.64
CA ALA A 63 1.86 2.83 15.29
C ALA A 63 3.08 3.58 15.86
N VAL A 64 3.68 4.48 15.08
CA VAL A 64 4.79 5.33 15.53
C VAL A 64 4.37 6.19 16.72
N ALA A 65 3.21 6.85 16.65
CA ALA A 65 2.70 7.68 17.75
C ALA A 65 2.53 6.86 19.04
N LEU A 66 1.97 5.64 18.94
CA LEU A 66 1.79 4.76 20.10
C LEU A 66 3.14 4.31 20.70
N VAL A 67 4.11 3.96 19.85
CA VAL A 67 5.47 3.60 20.29
C VAL A 67 6.13 4.76 21.02
N VAL A 68 6.04 5.98 20.46
CA VAL A 68 6.58 7.20 21.09
C VAL A 68 5.91 7.43 22.45
N CYS A 69 4.60 7.31 22.55
CA CYS A 69 3.89 7.43 23.83
C CYS A 69 4.41 6.43 24.87
N ILE A 70 4.58 5.15 24.49
CA ILE A 70 5.07 4.11 25.41
C ILE A 70 6.50 4.42 25.88
N LYS A 71 7.37 4.87 24.97
CA LYS A 71 8.79 5.13 25.27
C LYS A 71 9.03 6.44 26.01
N CYS A 72 8.19 7.46 25.82
CA CYS A 72 8.44 8.81 26.32
C CYS A 72 7.56 9.20 27.53
N LEU A 73 6.42 8.53 27.78
CA LEU A 73 5.55 8.86 28.91
C LEU A 73 5.91 8.05 30.18
N PRO A 74 6.00 8.70 31.34
CA PRO A 74 6.26 8.00 32.60
C PRO A 74 5.10 7.06 32.95
N GLY A 75 5.42 5.88 33.48
CA GLY A 75 4.44 4.87 33.90
C GLY A 75 4.04 3.86 32.83
N LEU A 76 4.51 4.01 31.58
CA LEU A 76 4.24 3.05 30.49
C LEU A 76 5.38 2.06 30.23
N ALA A 77 6.48 2.13 30.96
CA ALA A 77 7.66 1.26 30.79
C ALA A 77 7.34 -0.25 30.84
N ARG A 78 6.26 -0.65 31.55
CA ARG A 78 5.81 -2.05 31.56
C ARG A 78 5.41 -2.53 30.15
N TYR A 79 4.93 -1.67 29.26
CA TYR A 79 4.42 -2.05 27.94
C TYR A 79 5.49 -2.13 26.84
N ASP A 80 6.76 -2.33 27.18
CA ASP A 80 7.85 -2.25 26.21
C ASP A 80 7.76 -3.31 25.10
N GLU A 81 7.33 -4.53 25.45
CA GLU A 81 7.07 -5.59 24.47
C GLU A 81 5.94 -5.23 23.49
N LEU A 82 4.90 -4.54 23.97
CA LEU A 82 3.81 -4.05 23.13
C LEU A 82 4.30 -2.99 22.15
N ALA A 83 5.22 -2.11 22.58
CA ALA A 83 5.87 -1.15 21.69
C ALA A 83 6.68 -1.87 20.59
N GLY A 84 7.39 -2.95 20.94
CA GLY A 84 8.13 -3.77 19.97
C GLY A 84 7.23 -4.34 18.87
N VAL A 85 6.14 -5.01 19.23
CA VAL A 85 5.18 -5.58 18.25
C VAL A 85 4.48 -4.48 17.45
N THR A 86 4.12 -3.37 18.09
CA THR A 86 3.50 -2.22 17.41
C THR A 86 4.44 -1.62 16.36
N ALA A 87 5.74 -1.53 16.65
CA ALA A 87 6.73 -1.06 15.70
C ALA A 87 6.86 -2.00 14.49
N ILE A 88 6.85 -3.32 14.71
CA ILE A 88 6.85 -4.32 13.63
C ILE A 88 5.61 -4.15 12.75
N TYR A 89 4.43 -4.02 13.37
CA TYR A 89 3.18 -3.75 12.66
C TYR A 89 3.26 -2.46 11.82
N GLY A 90 3.80 -1.38 12.39
CA GLY A 90 3.99 -0.10 11.69
C GLY A 90 4.90 -0.23 10.46
N MET A 91 6.05 -0.92 10.61
CA MET A 91 6.97 -1.18 9.50
C MET A 91 6.34 -2.03 8.40
N MET A 92 5.63 -3.08 8.78
CA MET A 92 4.93 -3.95 7.82
C MET A 92 3.86 -3.17 7.04
N THR A 93 3.08 -2.35 7.74
CA THR A 93 2.05 -1.51 7.13
C THR A 93 2.68 -0.49 6.18
N LEU A 94 3.82 0.11 6.55
CA LEU A 94 4.57 1.01 5.67
C LEU A 94 5.09 0.28 4.42
N ALA A 95 5.56 -0.96 4.56
CA ALA A 95 5.96 -1.78 3.42
C ALA A 95 4.79 -2.03 2.47
N PHE A 96 3.58 -2.30 2.98
CA PHE A 96 2.38 -2.39 2.14
C PHE A 96 2.08 -1.07 1.44
N ALA A 97 2.11 0.07 2.15
CA ALA A 97 1.92 1.38 1.54
C ALA A 97 2.91 1.64 0.39
N PHE A 98 4.17 1.22 0.58
CA PHE A 98 5.22 1.35 -0.43
C PHE A 98 4.93 0.48 -1.66
N VAL A 99 4.57 -0.79 -1.46
CA VAL A 99 4.20 -1.69 -2.57
C VAL A 99 2.98 -1.16 -3.33
N GLU A 100 1.95 -0.68 -2.63
CA GLU A 100 0.76 -0.08 -3.28
C GLU A 100 1.12 1.18 -4.07
N SER A 101 2.07 1.99 -3.57
CA SER A 101 2.60 3.14 -4.31
C SER A 101 3.32 2.73 -5.58
N LEU A 102 4.19 1.71 -5.51
CA LEU A 102 4.89 1.19 -6.69
C LEU A 102 3.91 0.63 -7.73
N LEU A 103 2.89 -0.09 -7.29
CA LEU A 103 1.83 -0.59 -8.16
C LEU A 103 1.09 0.56 -8.84
N ALA A 104 0.64 1.57 -8.07
CA ALA A 104 -0.04 2.74 -8.63
C ALA A 104 0.81 3.44 -9.68
N GLN A 105 2.10 3.70 -9.39
CA GLN A 105 3.03 4.32 -10.32
C GLN A 105 3.24 3.48 -11.58
N ARG A 106 3.34 2.16 -11.44
CA ARG A 106 3.53 1.25 -12.58
C ARG A 106 2.32 1.24 -13.52
N VAL A 107 1.12 1.26 -12.96
CA VAL A 107 -0.14 1.34 -13.72
C VAL A 107 -0.23 2.71 -14.40
N GLU A 108 0.04 3.80 -13.67
CA GLU A 108 -0.01 5.18 -14.18
C GLU A 108 0.98 5.40 -15.34
N SER A 109 2.21 4.89 -15.20
CA SER A 109 3.22 4.90 -16.26
C SER A 109 2.79 4.11 -17.50
N SER A 110 2.11 2.97 -17.33
CA SER A 110 1.61 2.16 -18.45
C SER A 110 0.46 2.85 -19.19
N LEU A 111 -0.41 3.54 -18.46
CA LEU A 111 -1.50 4.33 -19.04
C LEU A 111 -0.95 5.54 -19.83
N GLN A 112 0.09 6.20 -19.31
CA GLN A 112 0.74 7.34 -19.97
C GLN A 112 1.56 6.93 -21.19
N SER A 113 2.29 5.81 -21.12
CA SER A 113 3.07 5.30 -22.27
C SER A 113 2.20 4.70 -23.38
N GLY A 114 0.94 4.39 -23.11
CA GLY A 114 -0.08 4.10 -24.13
C GLY A 114 -0.59 5.34 -24.88
N LEU A 115 -0.29 6.55 -24.42
CA LEU A 115 -0.62 7.82 -25.09
C LEU A 115 0.67 8.57 -25.52
N VAL A 116 0.84 8.65 -26.86
CA VAL A 116 1.69 9.57 -27.68
C VAL A 116 2.98 8.93 -28.29
N PRO A 117 3.24 9.05 -29.63
CA PRO A 117 2.72 10.09 -30.53
C PRO A 117 1.99 9.59 -31.78
N VAL A 118 0.84 10.19 -32.11
CA VAL A 118 0.53 10.44 -33.52
C VAL A 118 1.26 11.75 -33.86
N VAL A 119 2.53 11.64 -34.25
CA VAL A 119 3.11 12.64 -35.14
C VAL A 119 2.34 12.44 -36.44
N THR A 120 1.43 13.35 -36.75
CA THR A 120 0.86 13.46 -38.10
C THR A 120 1.94 14.03 -39.02
N ASP A 121 2.99 13.25 -39.28
CA ASP A 121 3.83 13.41 -40.46
C ASP A 121 3.22 12.53 -41.54
N SER A 122 2.08 13.00 -42.08
CA SER A 122 1.68 12.62 -43.42
C SER A 122 1.88 13.85 -44.29
N GLN A 123 3.04 13.87 -44.94
CA GLN A 123 3.23 14.63 -46.16
C GLN A 123 2.11 14.30 -47.15
N PHE A 124 1.45 15.34 -47.63
CA PHE A 124 1.00 15.52 -49.01
C PHE A 124 1.31 17.01 -49.22
N GLU A 125 2.43 17.44 -49.84
CA GLU A 125 2.85 17.10 -51.21
C GLU A 125 1.64 16.85 -52.11
N GLN A 126 1.00 17.95 -52.52
CA GLN A 126 0.69 18.27 -53.91
C GLN A 126 0.36 19.75 -54.07
#